data_AF-A0A3P6GZH9-F1
#
_entry.id   AF-A0A3P6GZH9-F1
#
_cell.length_a   1.000
_cell.length_b   1.000
_cell.length_c   1.000
_cell.angle_alpha   90.00
_cell.angle_beta   90.00
_cell.angle_gamma   90.00
#
_symmetry.space_group_name_H-M   'P 1'
#
loop_
_entity.id
_entity.type
_entity.pdbx_description
1 polymer ?
#
loop_
_entity_poly.entity_id
_entity_poly.type
_entity_poly.pdbx_seq_one_letter_code
_entity_poly.pdbx_strand_id
1 'polypeptide(L)' 'MKLLLQVLVYSLWRERNARIFRNVYLPAASFFRQVDRSIRDRLLSLPRHPSQAHSLLGLYFWFIDPYS' A
#
# COMPACT_ATOMS: atom_id res chain seq x y z
N MET A 1 -5.29 10.75 -2.20
CA MET A 1 -5.97 9.91 -1.18
C MET A 1 -6.75 8.72 -1.75
N LYS A 2 -7.47 8.84 -2.88
CA LYS A 2 -8.26 7.73 -3.46
C LYS A 2 -7.47 6.44 -3.72
N LEU A 3 -6.23 6.53 -4.20
CA LEU A 3 -5.38 5.36 -4.51
C LEU A 3 -5.00 4.54 -3.27
N LEU A 4 -4.61 5.20 -2.18
CA LEU A 4 -4.22 4.53 -0.94
C LEU A 4 -5.42 3.79 -0.32
N LEU A 5 -6.58 4.44 -0.30
CA LEU A 5 -7.82 3.83 0.16
C LEU A 5 -8.17 2.59 -0.68
N GLN A 6 -8.01 2.67 -1.99
CA GLN A 6 -8.27 1.53 -2.89
C GLN A 6 -7.34 0.34 -2.59
N VAL A 7 -6.05 0.57 -2.36
CA VAL A 7 -5.10 -0.50 -2.01
C VAL A 7 -5.45 -1.12 -0.65
N LEU A 8 -5.80 -0.32 0.35
CA LEU A 8 -6.19 -0.79 1.67
C LEU A 8 -7.46 -1.64 1.64
N VAL A 9 -8.52 -1.13 1.01
CA VAL A 9 -9.81 -1.82 0.89
C VAL A 9 -9.66 -3.13 0.12
N TYR A 10 -8.93 -3.11 -0.99
CA TYR A 10 -8.69 -4.33 -1.78
C TYR A 10 -7.89 -5.38 -0.98
N SER A 11 -6.84 -4.97 -0.28
CA SER A 11 -6.00 -5.88 0.50
C SER A 11 -6.78 -6.52 1.65
N LEU A 12 -7.61 -5.74 2.34
CA LEU A 12 -8.46 -6.23 3.42
C LEU A 12 -9.52 -7.21 2.92
N TRP A 13 -10.18 -6.86 1.81
CA TRP A 13 -11.15 -7.74 1.16
C TRP A 13 -10.51 -9.06 0.72
N ARG A 14 -9.33 -8.99 0.09
CA ARG A 14 -8.58 -10.17 -0.37
C ARG A 14 -8.20 -11.08 0.80
N GLU A 15 -7.73 -10.51 1.90
CA GLU A 15 -7.35 -11.30 3.07
C GLU A 15 -8.56 -11.95 3.74
N ARG A 16 -9.67 -11.22 3.89
CA ARG A 16 -10.91 -11.80 4.42
C ARG A 16 -11.40 -12.98 3.57
N ASN A 17 -11.34 -12.85 2.25
CA ASN A 17 -11.72 -13.93 1.34
C ASN A 17 -10.73 -15.12 1.39
N ALA A 18 -9.43 -14.88 1.53
CA ALA A 18 -8.46 -15.94 1.71
C ALA A 18 -8.73 -16.74 3.00
N ARG A 19 -9.11 -16.05 4.09
CA ARG A 19 -9.52 -16.71 5.33
C ARG A 19 -10.76 -17.56 5.16
N ILE A 20 -11.82 -17.01 4.56
CA ILE A 20 -13.11 -17.72 4.40
C ILE A 20 -13.00 -18.92 3.46
N PHE A 21 -12.37 -18.74 2.29
CA PHE A 21 -12.41 -19.75 1.22
C PHE A 21 -11.20 -20.67 1.19
N ARG A 22 -10.09 -20.30 1.82
CA ARG A 22 -8.84 -21.08 1.80
C ARG A 22 -8.29 -21.41 3.18
N ASN A 23 -8.93 -20.91 4.26
CA ASN A 23 -8.44 -21.03 5.63
C ASN A 23 -6.99 -20.54 5.82
N VAL A 24 -6.55 -19.63 4.95
CA VAL A 24 -5.22 -19.00 5.02
C VAL A 24 -5.38 -17.67 5.73
N TYR A 25 -4.56 -17.43 6.76
CA TYR A 25 -4.50 -16.16 7.45
C TYR A 25 -3.06 -15.65 7.49
N LEU A 26 -2.92 -14.35 7.31
CA LEU A 26 -1.65 -13.66 7.43
C LEU A 26 -1.52 -13.04 8.82
N PRO A 27 -0.38 -13.21 9.50
CA PRO A 27 -0.03 -12.41 10.67
C PRO A 27 -0.12 -10.92 10.33
N ALA A 28 -0.56 -10.09 11.29
CA ALA A 28 -0.76 -8.66 11.07
C ALA A 28 0.50 -7.97 10.50
N ALA A 29 1.68 -8.27 11.05
CA ALA A 29 2.95 -7.74 10.54
C ALA A 29 3.21 -8.10 9.06
N SER A 30 2.92 -9.34 8.66
CA SER A 30 3.08 -9.79 7.27
C SER A 30 2.06 -9.14 6.34
N PHE A 31 0.84 -8.92 6.82
CA PHE A 31 -0.20 -8.18 6.09
C PHE A 31 0.21 -6.72 5.86
N PHE A 32 0.65 -6.01 6.91
CA PHE A 32 1.11 -4.63 6.80
C PHE A 32 2.29 -4.50 5.82
N ARG A 33 3.27 -5.41 5.87
CA ARG A 33 4.39 -5.42 4.91
C ARG A 33 3.93 -5.63 3.47
N GLN A 34 2.93 -6.49 3.23
CA GLN A 34 2.37 -6.67 1.89
C GLN A 34 1.64 -5.43 1.37
N VAL A 35 0.88 -4.77 2.24
CA VAL A 35 0.16 -3.53 1.92
C VAL A 35 1.15 -2.41 1.61
N ASP A 36 2.14 -2.19 2.48
CA ASP A 36 3.20 -1.19 2.30
C ASP A 36 3.93 -1.40 0.97
N ARG A 37 4.36 -2.64 0.68
CA ARG A 37 4.98 -2.96 -0.60
C ARG A 37 4.07 -2.68 -1.80
N SER A 38 2.80 -3.07 -1.72
CA SER A 38 1.81 -2.82 -2.79
C SER A 38 1.58 -1.33 -3.05
N ILE A 39 1.60 -0.51 -1.99
CA ILE A 39 1.51 0.94 -2.09
C ILE A 39 2.76 1.48 -2.78
N ARG A 40 3.96 1.09 -2.33
CA ARG A 40 5.23 1.53 -2.92
C ARG A 40 5.34 1.16 -4.40
N ASP A 41 5.02 -0.08 -4.76
CA ASP A 41 5.03 -0.56 -6.15
C ASP A 41 4.03 0.22 -7.01
N ARG A 42 2.87 0.57 -6.46
CA ARG A 42 1.88 1.39 -7.16
C ARG A 42 2.32 2.84 -7.32
N LEU A 43 2.99 3.42 -6.32
CA LEU A 43 3.52 4.77 -6.40
C LEU A 43 4.69 4.87 -7.39
N LEU A 44 5.54 3.83 -7.45
CA LEU A 44 6.65 3.75 -8.40
C LEU A 44 6.21 3.55 -9.85
N SER A 45 5.10 2.83 -10.08
CA SER A 45 4.56 2.60 -11.42
C SER A 45 3.79 3.79 -11.99
N LEU A 46 3.52 4.83 -11.20
CA LEU A 46 2.90 6.05 -11.69
C LEU A 46 3.93 6.85 -12.53
N PRO A 47 3.58 7.26 -13.76
CA PRO A 47 4.45 8.10 -14.56
C PRO A 47 4.67 9.44 -13.84
N ARG A 48 5.93 9.86 -13.74
CA ARG A 48 6.28 11.15 -13.16
C ARG A 48 5.67 12.25 -14.01
N HIS A 49 4.72 12.99 -13.44
CA HIS A 49 4.19 14.16 -14.13
C HIS A 49 5.22 15.29 -14.02
N PRO A 50 5.58 15.98 -15.12
CA PRO A 50 6.64 16.99 -15.11
C PRO A 50 6.35 18.19 -14.19
N SER A 51 5.10 18.41 -13.80
CA SER A 51 4.72 19.44 -12.79
C SER A 51 4.67 18.95 -11.34
N GLN A 52 4.93 17.66 -11.07
CA GLN A 52 5.04 17.15 -9.69
C GLN A 52 6.43 17.45 -9.16
N ALA A 53 6.56 18.54 -8.42
CA ALA A 53 7.81 18.95 -7.78
C ALA A 53 8.34 17.92 -6.76
N HIS A 54 7.50 17.02 -6.25
CA HIS A 54 7.85 16.06 -5.20
C HIS A 54 7.46 14.63 -5.60
N SER A 55 8.34 13.68 -5.30
CA SER A 55 8.05 12.25 -5.47
C SER A 55 6.92 11.83 -4.53
N LEU A 56 5.83 11.29 -5.08
CA LEU A 56 4.72 10.71 -4.30
C LEU A 56 5.20 9.63 -3.31
N LEU A 57 6.25 8.89 -3.68
CA LEU A 57 6.89 7.92 -2.80
C LEU A 57 7.58 8.61 -1.61
N GLY A 58 8.24 9.75 -1.83
CA GLY A 58 8.86 10.54 -0.76
C GLY A 58 7.82 11.08 0.21
N LEU A 59 6.69 11.58 -0.30
CA LEU A 59 5.56 12.00 0.53
C LEU A 59 4.98 10.83 1.35
N TYR A 60 4.89 9.63 0.76
CA TYR A 60 4.47 8.43 1.48
C TYR A 60 5.42 8.06 2.62
N PHE A 61 6.74 8.13 2.41
CA PHE A 61 7.71 7.90 3.48
C PHE A 61 7.55 8.89 4.63
N TRP A 62 7.37 10.18 4.34
CA TRP A 62 7.13 11.20 5.36
C TRP A 62 5.90 10.90 6.24
N PHE A 63 4.86 10.27 5.68
CA PHE A 63 3.66 9.87 6.43
C PHE A 63 3.82 8.58 7.25
N ILE A 64 4.65 7.63 6.79
CA ILE A 64 4.83 6.32 7.43
C ILE A 64 5.92 6.37 8.51
N ASP A 65 6.98 7.14 8.25
CA ASP A 65 8.12 7.29 9.13
C ASP A 65 8.67 8.73 9.00
N PRO A 66 8.24 9.65 9.88
CA PRO A 66 8.62 11.06 9.78
C PRO A 66 10.10 11.33 10.10
N TYR A 67 10.90 10.31 10.43
CA TYR A 67 12.30 10.42 10.86
C TYR A 67 13.30 9.61 10.00
N SER A 68 12.89 9.06 8.85
CA SER A 68 13.75 8.26 7.95
C SER A 68 14.81 9.08 7.23
#